data_AF-U9TFT2-F1
#
_entry.id   AF-U9TFT2-F1
#
_cell.length_a   1.000
_cell.length_b   1.000
_cell.length_c   1.000
_cell.angle_alpha   90.00
_cell.angle_beta   90.00
_cell.angle_gamma   90.00
#
_symmetry.space_group_name_H-M   'P 1'
#
loop_
_entity.id
_entity.type
_entity.pdbx_description
1 polymer ?
#
loop_
_entity_poly.entity_id
_entity_poly.type
_entity_poly.pdbx_seq_one_letter_code
_entity_poly.pdbx_strand_id
1 'polypeptide(L)'
;MAIWATLFLETWKRVNASIQYDWDVIDYEKDELPRPEFYGTTLRVSLITLKKEIVFPFREKLVKIFISVAIVLVSIGIVLVTVGALLLFPENLQVIYKNVARFLTDFENHKTETQFEDSLILKAYLFDFINFYSALIYLMFSGGRSCENNCNDDACRERCIQQGRGLTLLTIQLAIIFIGKQLIGQIQEILIPWLMSKWNKAKSALDRESLEKKYADSGRKNKEIPQWIEDDHLAGSSDSIRTEYEEMVIQFGFLALFGVAFPLSPLFAWINNATEIRSDGLKYIKTLQRPVGYQAQDLGMWEKIMNIVSFIAVLTNAVIIAFHSRWMENQFKKYTGDDENRLLVARLVFVLAFEHLVFIIKLMFAYMIPDVPNKVRIAIERERYLSRLVLEGESPVLDEYWSDKKDDSSLFSEKGSLLLPHRFTKKFKSQ
;
A
#
# COMPACT_ATOMS: atom_id res chain seq x y z
N MET A 1 -2.03 -18.42 5.17
CA MET A 1 -2.12 -17.09 4.53
C MET A 1 -2.77 -16.05 5.44
N ALA A 2 -4.02 -16.22 5.89
CA ALA A 2 -4.69 -15.22 6.75
C ALA A 2 -3.95 -14.86 8.05
N ILE A 3 -3.43 -15.86 8.78
CA ILE A 3 -2.62 -15.63 10.00
C ILE A 3 -1.33 -14.88 9.65
N TRP A 4 -0.63 -15.31 8.59
CA TRP A 4 0.58 -14.65 8.10
C TRP A 4 0.33 -13.17 7.76
N ALA A 5 -0.77 -12.86 7.06
CA ALA A 5 -1.10 -11.47 6.72
C ALA A 5 -1.29 -10.59 7.97
N THR A 6 -1.84 -11.17 9.04
CA THR A 6 -1.99 -10.48 10.34
C THR A 6 -0.64 -10.25 10.99
N LEU A 7 0.17 -11.29 11.11
CA LEU A 7 1.52 -11.18 11.68
C LEU A 7 2.38 -10.18 10.91
N PHE A 8 2.28 -10.17 9.58
CA PHE A 8 2.96 -9.21 8.72
C PHE A 8 2.54 -7.77 9.05
N LEU A 9 1.22 -7.49 9.10
CA LEU A 9 0.71 -6.15 9.36
C LEU A 9 1.03 -5.66 10.78
N GLU A 10 0.85 -6.50 11.81
CA GLU A 10 1.19 -6.12 13.19
C GLU A 10 2.71 -5.94 13.39
N THR A 11 3.52 -6.78 12.74
CA THR A 11 4.98 -6.60 12.76
C THR A 11 5.38 -5.32 12.04
N TRP A 12 4.72 -4.99 10.92
CA TRP A 12 4.98 -3.76 10.18
C TRP A 12 4.66 -2.51 11.00
N LYS A 13 3.50 -2.45 11.69
CA LYS A 13 3.17 -1.34 12.60
C LYS A 13 4.26 -1.11 13.64
N ARG A 14 4.76 -2.21 14.20
CA ARG A 14 5.84 -2.18 15.20
C ARG A 14 7.17 -1.67 14.63
N VAL A 15 7.50 -2.01 13.38
CA VAL A 15 8.67 -1.47 12.67
C VAL A 15 8.45 0.00 12.35
N ASN A 16 7.27 0.37 11.85
CA ASN A 16 6.90 1.74 11.51
C ASN A 16 7.03 2.67 12.73
N ALA A 17 6.56 2.25 13.92
CA ALA A 17 6.73 3.02 15.15
C ALA A 17 8.21 3.27 15.52
N SER A 18 9.10 2.32 15.24
CA SER A 18 10.55 2.52 15.42
C SER A 18 11.10 3.52 14.41
N ILE A 19 10.72 3.39 13.14
CA ILE A 19 11.17 4.29 12.06
C ILE A 19 10.68 5.71 12.31
N GLN A 20 9.42 5.88 12.73
CA GLN A 20 8.84 7.18 13.09
C GLN A 20 9.66 7.90 14.16
N TYR A 21 10.09 7.16 15.18
CA TYR A 21 10.95 7.67 16.24
C TYR A 21 12.35 8.01 15.73
N ASP A 22 12.98 7.08 15.00
CA ASP A 22 14.35 7.24 14.50
C ASP A 22 14.47 8.40 13.48
N TRP A 23 13.42 8.65 12.70
CA TRP A 23 13.38 9.70 11.66
C TRP A 23 12.73 11.01 12.12
N ASP A 24 12.28 11.09 13.38
CA ASP A 24 11.65 12.29 13.94
C ASP A 24 10.41 12.76 13.16
N VAL A 25 9.51 11.82 12.84
CA VAL A 25 8.27 12.08 12.06
C VAL A 25 6.99 11.68 12.80
N ILE A 26 7.05 11.40 14.11
CA ILE A 26 5.91 10.94 14.92
C ILE A 26 4.71 11.88 14.87
N ASP A 27 4.94 13.20 14.86
CA ASP A 27 3.88 14.21 14.92
C ASP A 27 3.68 14.97 13.60
N TYR A 28 4.27 14.48 12.50
CA TYR A 28 4.33 15.21 11.22
C TYR A 28 2.94 15.63 10.70
N GLU A 29 1.95 14.75 10.69
CA GLU A 29 0.61 15.07 10.17
C GLU A 29 -0.13 16.15 10.97
N LYS A 30 0.20 16.32 12.26
CA LYS A 30 -0.45 17.33 13.10
C LYS A 30 0.03 18.74 12.76
N ASP A 31 1.28 18.84 12.32
CA ASP A 31 1.97 20.10 12.00
C ASP A 31 1.98 20.39 10.49
N GLU A 32 1.32 19.56 9.69
CA GLU A 32 1.29 19.67 8.23
C GLU A 32 0.59 20.98 7.79
N LEU A 33 1.21 21.69 6.85
CA LEU A 33 0.66 22.93 6.32
C LEU A 33 -0.52 22.66 5.37
N PRO A 34 -1.50 23.57 5.29
CA PRO A 34 -2.55 23.46 4.29
C PRO A 34 -1.99 23.53 2.86
N ARG A 35 -2.58 22.77 1.94
CA ARG A 35 -2.22 22.77 0.52
C ARG A 35 -2.46 24.14 -0.11
N PRO A 36 -1.67 24.55 -1.11
CA PRO A 36 -1.91 25.80 -1.84
C PRO A 36 -3.28 25.87 -2.52
N GLU A 37 -3.82 24.75 -3.00
CA GLU A 37 -5.15 24.73 -3.64
C GLU A 37 -6.32 24.71 -2.64
N PHE A 38 -6.06 24.49 -1.35
CA PHE A 38 -7.11 24.43 -0.34
C PHE A 38 -7.72 25.81 -0.11
N TYR A 39 -9.05 25.89 -0.20
CA TYR A 39 -9.79 27.10 0.14
C TYR A 39 -10.77 26.85 1.29
N GLY A 40 -10.85 27.83 2.20
CA GLY A 40 -11.84 27.85 3.28
C GLY A 40 -12.89 28.94 3.02
N THR A 41 -14.14 28.69 3.39
CA THR A 41 -15.20 29.72 3.37
C THR A 41 -15.33 30.44 4.70
N THR A 42 -14.76 29.90 5.78
CA THR A 42 -14.85 30.44 7.14
C THR A 42 -13.49 30.51 7.82
N LEU A 43 -13.30 31.52 8.67
CA LEU A 43 -12.14 31.63 9.56
C LEU A 43 -12.54 31.18 10.96
N ARG A 44 -11.77 30.24 11.53
CA ARG A 44 -11.97 29.75 12.90
C ARG A 44 -10.67 29.91 13.68
N VAL A 45 -10.77 30.33 14.94
CA VAL A 45 -9.63 30.32 15.86
C VAL A 45 -9.45 28.88 16.38
N SER A 46 -8.26 28.32 16.20
CA SER A 46 -7.91 27.02 16.75
C SER A 46 -7.87 27.06 18.27
N LEU A 47 -8.49 26.09 18.94
CA LEU A 47 -8.52 26.02 20.41
C LEU A 47 -7.16 25.63 21.00
N ILE A 48 -6.26 25.08 20.18
CA ILE A 48 -4.96 24.56 20.61
C ILE A 48 -3.88 25.61 20.32
N THR A 49 -3.80 26.06 19.06
CA THR A 49 -2.74 26.99 18.63
C THR A 49 -3.12 28.46 18.83
N LEU A 50 -4.39 28.76 19.09
CA LEU A 50 -4.97 30.11 19.15
C LEU A 50 -4.74 30.95 17.87
N LYS A 51 -4.32 30.30 16.77
CA LYS A 51 -4.16 30.93 15.46
C LYS A 51 -5.48 30.90 14.70
N LYS A 52 -5.70 31.92 13.86
CA LYS A 52 -6.80 31.93 12.89
C LYS A 52 -6.46 30.97 11.76
N GLU A 53 -7.31 29.97 11.55
CA GLU A 53 -7.17 28.98 10.49
C GLU A 53 -8.35 29.07 9.52
N ILE A 54 -8.07 28.85 8.24
CA ILE A 54 -9.10 28.68 7.20
C ILE A 54 -9.73 27.29 7.35
N VAL A 55 -11.06 27.27 7.44
CA VAL A 55 -11.84 26.04 7.63
C VAL A 55 -12.93 25.95 6.56
N PHE A 56 -13.05 24.75 6.00
CA PHE A 56 -14.14 24.38 5.11
C PHE A 56 -15.29 23.73 5.91
N PRO A 57 -16.54 24.20 5.81
CA PRO A 57 -17.67 23.69 6.59
C PRO A 57 -17.89 22.19 6.39
N PHE A 58 -18.06 21.47 7.51
CA PHE A 58 -18.21 20.02 7.50
C PHE A 58 -19.41 19.53 6.67
N ARG A 59 -20.56 20.23 6.73
CA ARG A 59 -21.76 19.85 5.97
C ARG A 59 -21.54 19.92 4.46
N GLU A 60 -20.89 20.98 3.99
CA GLU A 60 -20.54 21.13 2.57
C GLU A 60 -19.52 20.07 2.14
N LYS A 61 -18.52 19.80 2.98
CA LYS A 61 -17.54 18.73 2.74
C LYS A 61 -18.20 17.38 2.61
N LEU A 62 -19.13 17.05 3.50
CA LEU A 62 -19.87 15.79 3.46
C LEU A 62 -20.65 15.64 2.15
N VAL A 63 -21.38 16.67 1.71
CA VAL A 63 -22.13 16.61 0.45
C VAL A 63 -21.20 16.31 -0.73
N LYS A 64 -20.03 16.98 -0.79
CA LYS A 64 -19.05 16.72 -1.85
C LYS A 64 -18.49 15.30 -1.80
N ILE A 65 -18.16 14.80 -0.61
CA ILE A 65 -17.69 13.41 -0.42
C ILE A 65 -18.79 12.43 -0.85
N PHE A 66 -20.05 12.66 -0.51
CA PHE A 66 -21.16 11.79 -0.92
C PHE A 66 -21.31 11.73 -2.45
N ILE A 67 -21.23 12.88 -3.13
CA ILE A 67 -21.28 12.94 -4.60
C ILE A 67 -20.10 12.16 -5.20
N SER A 68 -18.91 12.36 -4.65
CA SER A 68 -17.69 11.67 -5.08
C SER A 68 -17.79 10.15 -4.93
N VAL A 69 -18.23 9.67 -3.76
CA VAL A 69 -18.48 8.25 -3.49
C VAL A 69 -19.54 7.68 -4.44
N ALA A 70 -20.62 8.42 -4.71
CA ALA A 70 -21.64 7.98 -5.65
C ALA A 70 -21.08 7.80 -7.08
N ILE A 71 -20.25 8.74 -7.55
CA ILE A 71 -19.61 8.64 -8.88
C ILE A 71 -18.63 7.45 -8.93
N VAL A 72 -17.85 7.23 -7.87
CA VAL A 72 -16.97 6.07 -7.77
C VAL A 72 -17.78 4.76 -7.84
N LEU A 73 -18.89 4.64 -7.10
CA LEU A 73 -19.74 3.45 -7.15
C LEU A 73 -20.34 3.20 -8.55
N VAL A 74 -20.76 4.25 -9.24
CA VAL A 74 -21.23 4.14 -10.63
C VAL A 74 -20.12 3.65 -11.56
N SER A 75 -18.91 4.21 -11.44
CA SER A 75 -17.76 3.80 -12.26
C SER A 75 -17.37 2.33 -12.03
N ILE A 76 -17.43 1.89 -10.79
CA ILE A 76 -17.25 0.48 -10.40
C ILE A 76 -18.29 -0.41 -11.08
N GLY A 77 -19.56 0.00 -11.06
CA GLY A 77 -20.64 -0.73 -11.72
C GLY A 77 -20.40 -0.86 -13.23
N ILE A 78 -19.92 0.20 -13.89
CA ILE A 78 -19.57 0.18 -15.32
C ILE A 78 -18.47 -0.85 -15.58
N VAL A 79 -17.41 -0.88 -14.76
CA VAL A 79 -16.30 -1.84 -14.90
C VAL A 79 -16.79 -3.28 -14.75
N LEU A 80 -17.64 -3.56 -13.76
CA LEU A 80 -18.18 -4.90 -13.56
C LEU A 80 -18.98 -5.38 -14.78
N VAL A 81 -19.74 -4.48 -15.42
CA VAL A 81 -20.47 -4.78 -16.65
C VAL A 81 -19.53 -5.01 -17.83
N THR A 82 -18.50 -4.16 -18.01
CA THR A 82 -17.58 -4.29 -19.14
C THR A 82 -16.70 -5.53 -19.04
N VAL A 83 -16.18 -5.84 -17.84
CA VAL A 83 -15.43 -7.08 -17.57
C VAL A 83 -16.30 -8.31 -17.84
N GLY A 84 -17.59 -8.25 -17.49
CA GLY A 84 -18.56 -9.32 -17.77
C GLY A 84 -18.93 -9.46 -19.24
N ALA A 85 -18.92 -8.36 -20.02
CA ALA A 85 -19.35 -8.34 -21.41
C ALA A 85 -18.22 -8.68 -22.40
N LEU A 86 -17.03 -8.10 -22.28
CA LEU A 86 -15.90 -8.32 -23.20
C LEU A 86 -14.57 -7.92 -22.54
N LEU A 87 -13.63 -8.87 -22.47
CA LEU A 87 -12.25 -8.73 -21.94
C LEU A 87 -11.33 -7.74 -22.72
N LEU A 88 -11.86 -6.88 -23.59
CA LEU A 88 -11.07 -6.28 -24.68
C LEU A 88 -10.61 -4.83 -24.50
N PHE A 89 -10.98 -4.08 -23.45
CA PHE A 89 -10.60 -2.64 -23.36
C PHE A 89 -10.20 -2.08 -21.97
N PRO A 90 -9.40 -2.76 -21.12
CA PRO A 90 -9.07 -2.25 -19.79
C PRO A 90 -8.05 -1.09 -19.79
N GLU A 91 -7.10 -1.04 -20.72
CA GLU A 91 -5.95 -0.12 -20.63
C GLU A 91 -6.35 1.37 -20.80
N ASN A 92 -7.24 1.66 -21.75
CA ASN A 92 -7.73 3.04 -21.95
C ASN A 92 -8.62 3.50 -20.79
N LEU A 93 -9.32 2.58 -20.13
CA LEU A 93 -10.23 2.89 -19.03
C LEU A 93 -9.47 3.25 -17.74
N GLN A 94 -8.32 2.61 -17.49
CA GLN A 94 -7.45 2.94 -16.36
C GLN A 94 -6.98 4.39 -16.40
N VAL A 95 -6.54 4.87 -17.56
CA VAL A 95 -6.07 6.26 -17.73
C VAL A 95 -7.21 7.25 -17.47
N ILE A 96 -8.40 6.98 -18.02
CA ILE A 96 -9.59 7.80 -17.80
C ILE A 96 -9.94 7.83 -16.31
N TYR A 97 -9.95 6.68 -15.65
CA TYR A 97 -10.32 6.59 -14.25
C TYR A 97 -9.33 7.32 -13.33
N LYS A 98 -8.02 7.22 -13.59
CA LYS A 98 -7.01 7.97 -12.82
C LYS A 98 -7.25 9.49 -12.90
N ASN A 99 -7.66 10.00 -14.07
CA ASN A 99 -8.03 11.41 -14.23
C ASN A 99 -9.32 11.76 -13.50
N VAL A 100 -10.34 10.89 -13.55
CA VAL A 100 -11.59 11.06 -12.79
C VAL A 100 -11.32 11.07 -11.29
N ALA A 101 -10.50 10.15 -10.78
CA ALA A 101 -10.15 10.06 -9.37
C ALA A 101 -9.45 11.33 -8.86
N ARG A 102 -8.52 11.90 -9.64
CA ARG A 102 -7.90 13.20 -9.34
C ARG A 102 -8.93 14.32 -9.30
N PHE A 103 -9.72 14.47 -10.37
CA PHE A 103 -10.76 15.49 -10.44
C PHE A 103 -11.75 15.43 -9.27
N LEU A 104 -12.19 14.22 -8.91
CA LEU A 104 -13.08 14.00 -7.76
C LEU A 104 -12.42 14.36 -6.43
N THR A 105 -11.12 14.10 -6.29
CA THR A 105 -10.38 14.39 -5.06
C THR A 105 -10.09 15.89 -4.92
N ASP A 106 -9.83 16.58 -6.03
CA ASP A 106 -9.76 18.05 -6.07
C ASP A 106 -11.11 18.67 -5.70
N PHE A 107 -12.20 18.10 -6.21
CA PHE A 107 -13.57 18.55 -5.90
C PHE A 107 -13.90 18.47 -4.39
N GLU A 108 -13.40 17.45 -3.69
CA GLU A 108 -13.59 17.23 -2.24
C GLU A 108 -12.93 18.27 -1.33
N ASN A 109 -11.95 19.04 -1.85
CA ASN A 109 -11.26 20.12 -1.14
C ASN A 109 -10.62 19.68 0.19
N HIS A 110 -9.59 18.84 0.12
CA HIS A 110 -8.82 18.38 1.30
C HIS A 110 -7.85 19.45 1.80
N LYS A 111 -7.69 19.55 3.13
CA LYS A 111 -6.87 20.61 3.77
C LYS A 111 -5.38 20.37 3.56
N THR A 112 -4.91 19.15 3.78
CA THR A 112 -3.48 18.79 3.77
C THR A 112 -3.17 17.80 2.65
N GLU A 113 -1.89 17.69 2.28
CA GLU A 113 -1.44 16.83 1.18
C GLU A 113 -1.68 15.37 1.53
N THR A 114 -1.39 14.97 2.77
CA THR A 114 -1.69 13.62 3.25
C THR A 114 -3.16 13.25 3.09
N GLN A 115 -4.11 14.15 3.43
CA GLN A 115 -5.54 13.86 3.27
C GLN A 115 -5.95 13.74 1.80
N PHE A 116 -5.34 14.54 0.93
CA PHE A 116 -5.58 14.49 -0.49
C PHE A 116 -5.08 13.16 -1.08
N GLU A 117 -3.83 12.82 -0.83
CA GLU A 117 -3.22 11.57 -1.29
C GLU A 117 -3.93 10.34 -0.72
N ASP A 118 -4.28 10.31 0.57
CA ASP A 118 -5.04 9.21 1.17
C ASP A 118 -6.37 8.96 0.43
N SER A 119 -7.09 10.04 0.11
CA SER A 119 -8.37 9.96 -0.58
C SER A 119 -8.21 9.57 -2.06
N LEU A 120 -7.16 10.06 -2.72
CA LEU A 120 -6.82 9.72 -4.10
C LEU A 120 -6.42 8.24 -4.22
N ILE A 121 -5.53 7.76 -3.34
CA ILE A 121 -5.08 6.37 -3.25
C ILE A 121 -6.26 5.44 -3.09
N LEU A 122 -7.18 5.73 -2.15
CA LEU A 122 -8.36 4.89 -1.93
C LEU A 122 -9.21 4.78 -3.19
N LYS A 123 -9.51 5.91 -3.85
CA LYS A 123 -10.31 5.92 -5.07
C LYS A 123 -9.65 5.18 -6.22
N ALA A 124 -8.36 5.43 -6.47
CA ALA A 124 -7.57 4.75 -7.49
C ALA A 124 -7.57 3.24 -7.25
N TYR A 125 -7.21 2.83 -6.03
CA TYR A 125 -7.11 1.43 -5.66
C TYR A 125 -8.44 0.67 -5.77
N LEU A 126 -9.59 1.28 -5.44
CA LEU A 126 -10.89 0.61 -5.58
C LEU A 126 -11.17 0.16 -7.02
N PHE A 127 -10.75 0.96 -8.01
CA PHE A 127 -10.88 0.59 -9.41
C PHE A 127 -9.88 -0.49 -9.81
N ASP A 128 -8.61 -0.32 -9.41
CA ASP A 128 -7.56 -1.30 -9.72
C ASP A 128 -7.87 -2.66 -9.07
N PHE A 129 -8.41 -2.67 -7.85
CA PHE A 129 -8.90 -3.87 -7.17
C PHE A 129 -9.91 -4.63 -8.03
N ILE A 130 -10.93 -3.94 -8.56
CA ILE A 130 -11.93 -4.58 -9.41
C ILE A 130 -11.29 -5.05 -10.71
N ASN A 131 -10.50 -4.21 -11.36
CA ASN A 131 -9.88 -4.57 -12.63
C ASN A 131 -8.97 -5.81 -12.51
N PHE A 132 -8.18 -5.92 -11.43
CA PHE A 132 -7.24 -7.04 -11.25
C PHE A 132 -7.89 -8.29 -10.65
N TYR A 133 -8.83 -8.17 -9.72
CA TYR A 133 -9.41 -9.33 -9.02
C TYR A 133 -10.74 -9.81 -9.58
N SER A 134 -11.46 -9.00 -10.36
CA SER A 134 -12.80 -9.36 -10.90
C SER A 134 -12.79 -10.66 -11.69
N ALA A 135 -11.76 -10.91 -12.51
CA ALA A 135 -11.67 -12.16 -13.28
C ALA A 135 -11.59 -13.40 -12.37
N LEU A 136 -10.80 -13.35 -11.28
CA LEU A 136 -10.68 -14.44 -10.32
C LEU A 136 -11.96 -14.59 -9.47
N ILE A 137 -12.56 -13.48 -9.06
CA ILE A 137 -13.84 -13.45 -8.34
C ILE A 137 -14.95 -14.03 -9.23
N TYR A 138 -14.96 -13.67 -10.51
CA TYR A 138 -15.90 -14.21 -11.50
C TYR A 138 -15.72 -15.71 -11.69
N LEU A 139 -14.48 -16.19 -11.84
CA LEU A 139 -14.20 -17.63 -11.92
C LEU A 139 -14.64 -18.36 -10.65
N MET A 140 -14.47 -17.76 -9.48
CA MET A 140 -14.91 -18.32 -8.20
C MET A 140 -16.44 -18.49 -8.14
N PHE A 141 -17.21 -17.44 -8.46
CA PHE A 141 -18.67 -17.48 -8.30
C PHE A 141 -19.43 -18.05 -9.51
N SER A 142 -18.90 -17.89 -10.73
CA SER A 142 -19.62 -18.15 -11.98
C SER A 142 -18.98 -19.23 -12.86
N GLY A 143 -17.75 -19.67 -12.56
CA GLY A 143 -16.97 -20.60 -13.39
C GLY A 143 -17.65 -21.95 -13.71
N GLY A 144 -18.62 -22.39 -12.90
CA GLY A 144 -19.39 -23.63 -13.14
C GLY A 144 -20.79 -23.43 -13.72
N ARG A 145 -21.37 -22.22 -13.64
CA ARG A 145 -22.76 -21.96 -14.08
C ARG A 145 -22.88 -21.63 -15.56
N SER A 146 -21.86 -21.02 -16.16
CA SER A 146 -21.93 -20.52 -17.54
C SER A 146 -22.09 -21.62 -18.60
N CYS A 147 -21.69 -22.86 -18.28
CA CYS A 147 -21.75 -23.98 -19.22
C CYS A 147 -22.99 -24.85 -19.04
N GLU A 148 -23.78 -24.62 -17.98
CA GLU A 148 -24.99 -25.37 -17.68
C GLU A 148 -26.07 -25.17 -18.76
N ASN A 149 -26.11 -23.97 -19.37
CA ASN A 149 -27.07 -23.61 -20.41
C ASN A 149 -26.78 -24.26 -21.78
N ASN A 150 -25.58 -24.81 -21.98
CA ASN A 150 -25.13 -25.38 -23.25
C ASN A 150 -24.98 -26.92 -23.22
N CYS A 151 -25.38 -27.58 -22.12
CA CYS A 151 -25.33 -29.04 -22.00
C CYS A 151 -26.72 -29.68 -22.20
N ASN A 152 -26.79 -30.68 -23.08
CA ASN A 152 -28.03 -31.41 -23.39
C ASN A 152 -28.26 -32.66 -22.52
N ASP A 153 -27.27 -33.10 -21.74
CA ASP A 153 -27.32 -34.35 -20.96
C ASP A 153 -26.75 -34.15 -19.55
N ASP A 154 -27.24 -34.94 -18.57
CA ASP A 154 -26.85 -34.87 -17.16
C ASP A 154 -25.38 -35.23 -16.97
N ALA A 155 -24.84 -36.17 -17.76
CA ALA A 155 -23.42 -36.51 -17.74
C ALA A 155 -22.52 -35.38 -18.30
N CYS A 156 -23.04 -34.51 -19.16
CA CYS A 156 -22.34 -33.28 -19.60
C CYS A 156 -22.33 -32.26 -18.47
N ARG A 157 -23.50 -32.03 -17.86
CA ARG A 157 -23.68 -31.06 -16.76
C ARG A 157 -22.80 -31.41 -15.56
N GLU A 158 -22.79 -32.67 -15.14
CA GLU A 158 -21.98 -33.17 -14.02
C GLU A 158 -20.47 -32.94 -14.27
N ARG A 159 -19.95 -33.36 -15.44
CA ARG A 159 -18.55 -33.14 -15.83
C ARG A 159 -18.19 -31.66 -15.90
N CYS A 160 -19.11 -30.84 -16.40
CA CYS A 160 -18.88 -29.42 -16.55
C CYS A 160 -18.87 -28.69 -15.21
N ILE A 161 -19.76 -29.04 -14.29
CA ILE A 161 -19.75 -28.52 -12.91
C ILE A 161 -18.47 -28.98 -12.20
N GLN A 162 -18.04 -30.23 -12.38
CA GLN A 162 -16.81 -30.76 -11.78
C GLN A 162 -15.52 -30.11 -12.33
N GLN A 163 -15.54 -29.68 -13.59
CA GLN A 163 -14.44 -28.97 -14.24
C GLN A 163 -14.44 -27.46 -13.89
N GLY A 164 -15.62 -26.84 -13.82
CA GLY A 164 -15.81 -25.42 -13.51
C GLY A 164 -15.69 -25.06 -12.01
N ARG A 165 -16.01 -25.99 -11.10
CA ARG A 165 -15.81 -25.81 -9.64
C ARG A 165 -14.40 -26.20 -9.18
N GLY A 166 -13.57 -26.76 -10.07
CA GLY A 166 -12.22 -27.19 -9.72
C GLY A 166 -11.30 -26.02 -9.39
N LEU A 167 -10.50 -26.19 -8.32
CA LEU A 167 -9.41 -25.26 -7.96
C LEU A 167 -8.44 -25.03 -9.13
N THR A 168 -8.31 -25.98 -10.06
CA THR A 168 -7.36 -25.97 -11.18
C THR A 168 -7.48 -24.75 -12.08
N LEU A 169 -8.68 -24.27 -12.37
CA LEU A 169 -8.87 -23.06 -13.19
C LEU A 169 -8.34 -21.82 -12.48
N LEU A 170 -8.64 -21.69 -11.18
CA LEU A 170 -8.11 -20.62 -10.32
C LEU A 170 -6.59 -20.72 -10.22
N THR A 171 -6.04 -21.92 -10.02
CA THR A 171 -4.59 -22.14 -9.94
C THR A 171 -3.87 -21.75 -11.23
N ILE A 172 -4.40 -22.14 -12.41
CA ILE A 172 -3.81 -21.78 -13.71
C ILE A 172 -3.88 -20.27 -13.92
N GLN A 173 -5.02 -19.64 -13.66
CA GLN A 173 -5.17 -18.19 -13.79
C GLN A 173 -4.20 -17.43 -12.87
N LEU A 174 -4.04 -17.88 -11.62
CA LEU A 174 -3.07 -17.31 -10.68
C LEU A 174 -1.63 -17.53 -11.15
N ALA A 175 -1.30 -18.71 -11.69
CA ALA A 175 0.02 -18.97 -12.26
C ALA A 175 0.32 -18.05 -13.45
N ILE A 176 -0.65 -17.79 -14.34
CA ILE A 176 -0.51 -16.83 -15.44
C ILE A 176 -0.24 -15.43 -14.91
N ILE A 177 -0.92 -15.00 -13.84
CA ILE A 177 -0.70 -13.68 -13.23
C ILE A 177 0.67 -13.60 -12.56
N PHE A 178 1.02 -14.53 -11.67
CA PHE A 178 2.27 -14.49 -10.90
C PHE A 178 3.52 -14.79 -11.72
N ILE A 179 3.43 -15.65 -12.73
CA ILE A 179 4.56 -16.01 -13.59
C ILE A 179 4.56 -15.08 -14.81
N GLY A 180 3.44 -14.99 -15.52
CA GLY A 180 3.37 -14.23 -16.78
C GLY A 180 3.47 -12.73 -16.56
N LYS A 181 2.50 -12.14 -15.84
CA LYS A 181 2.45 -10.68 -15.65
C LYS A 181 3.69 -10.16 -14.94
N GLN A 182 4.19 -10.89 -13.94
CA GLN A 182 5.37 -10.45 -13.19
C GLN A 182 6.66 -10.51 -14.02
N LEU A 183 6.86 -11.56 -14.82
CA LEU A 183 8.02 -11.62 -15.73
C LEU A 183 7.98 -10.50 -16.77
N ILE A 184 6.80 -10.20 -17.32
CA ILE A 184 6.63 -9.10 -18.28
C ILE A 184 6.91 -7.76 -17.60
N GLY A 185 6.39 -7.54 -16.38
CA GLY A 185 6.65 -6.35 -15.57
C GLY A 185 8.14 -6.13 -15.34
N GLN A 186 8.85 -7.15 -14.84
CA GLN A 186 10.30 -7.09 -14.64
C GLN A 186 11.07 -6.76 -15.93
N ILE A 187 10.67 -7.37 -17.06
CA ILE A 187 11.30 -7.08 -18.35
C ILE A 187 11.06 -5.62 -18.73
N GLN A 188 9.83 -5.14 -18.63
CA GLN A 188 9.47 -3.76 -18.95
C GLN A 188 10.21 -2.77 -18.04
N GLU A 189 10.31 -3.07 -16.76
CA GLU A 189 10.93 -2.19 -15.77
C GLU A 189 12.45 -2.10 -15.93
N ILE A 190 13.11 -3.14 -16.43
CA ILE A 190 14.55 -3.08 -16.73
C ILE A 190 14.78 -2.50 -18.13
N LEU A 191 14.00 -2.94 -19.12
CA LEU A 191 14.24 -2.65 -20.52
C LEU A 191 13.80 -1.24 -20.90
N ILE A 192 12.64 -0.75 -20.41
CA ILE A 192 12.11 0.57 -20.78
C ILE A 192 13.03 1.68 -20.28
N PRO A 193 13.43 1.74 -18.99
CA PRO A 193 14.42 2.70 -18.52
C PRO A 193 15.75 2.63 -19.25
N TRP A 194 16.24 1.44 -19.59
CA TRP A 194 17.48 1.27 -20.33
C TRP A 194 17.37 1.82 -21.76
N LEU A 195 16.28 1.51 -22.47
CA LEU A 195 16.00 2.02 -23.81
C LEU A 195 15.81 3.54 -23.80
N MET A 196 15.01 4.07 -22.87
CA MET A 196 14.82 5.51 -22.70
C MET A 196 16.13 6.22 -22.35
N SER A 197 16.96 5.65 -21.46
CA SER A 197 18.27 6.22 -21.14
C SER A 197 19.20 6.26 -22.36
N LYS A 198 19.19 5.21 -23.19
CA LYS A 198 19.93 5.17 -24.46
C LYS A 198 19.41 6.22 -25.45
N TRP A 199 18.10 6.31 -25.59
CA TRP A 199 17.44 7.27 -26.49
C TRP A 199 17.70 8.71 -26.05
N ASN A 200 17.51 9.01 -24.77
CA ASN A 200 17.73 10.34 -24.19
C ASN A 200 19.20 10.74 -24.30
N LYS A 201 20.16 9.80 -24.12
CA LYS A 201 21.59 10.06 -24.36
C LYS A 201 21.90 10.35 -25.83
N ALA A 202 21.27 9.64 -26.77
CA ALA A 202 21.46 9.89 -28.19
C ALA A 202 20.90 11.26 -28.60
N LYS A 203 19.72 11.62 -28.09
CA LYS A 203 19.10 12.93 -28.30
C LYS A 203 19.91 14.05 -27.64
N SER A 204 20.33 13.87 -26.38
CA SER A 204 21.12 14.87 -25.67
C SER A 204 22.52 15.04 -26.28
N ALA A 205 23.11 14.01 -26.88
CA ALA A 205 24.37 14.14 -27.61
C ALA A 205 24.26 15.07 -28.83
N LEU A 206 23.12 15.03 -29.53
CA LEU A 206 22.82 15.95 -30.64
C LEU A 206 22.67 17.39 -30.13
N ASP A 207 21.90 17.58 -29.06
CA ASP A 207 21.66 18.90 -28.47
C ASP A 207 22.93 19.47 -27.81
N ARG A 208 23.82 18.60 -27.30
CA ARG A 208 25.04 18.96 -26.58
C ARG A 208 26.02 19.76 -27.42
N GLU A 209 26.25 19.39 -28.68
CA GLU A 209 27.17 20.15 -29.55
C GLU A 209 26.69 21.60 -29.73
N SER A 210 25.37 21.80 -29.86
CA SER A 210 24.79 23.14 -29.98
C SER A 210 24.89 23.94 -28.68
N LEU A 211 24.78 23.27 -27.53
CA LEU A 211 24.90 23.87 -26.21
C LEU A 211 26.35 24.23 -25.89
N GLU A 212 27.32 23.37 -26.20
CA GLU A 212 28.74 23.64 -25.99
C GLU A 212 29.18 24.92 -26.72
N LYS A 213 28.74 25.11 -27.97
CA LYS A 213 29.00 26.35 -28.72
C LYS A 213 28.37 27.57 -28.04
N LYS A 214 27.09 27.49 -27.66
CA LYS A 214 26.40 28.58 -26.93
C LYS A 214 27.09 28.95 -25.62
N TYR A 215 27.59 27.97 -24.86
CA TYR A 215 28.30 28.21 -23.60
C TYR A 215 29.72 28.73 -23.84
N ALA A 216 30.41 28.25 -24.89
CA ALA A 216 31.73 28.72 -25.28
C ALA A 216 31.72 30.20 -25.70
N ASP A 217 30.66 30.61 -26.40
CA ASP A 217 30.42 31.97 -26.88
C ASP A 217 29.74 32.86 -25.83
N SER A 218 29.11 32.27 -24.81
CA SER A 218 28.60 33.03 -23.68
C SER A 218 29.80 33.61 -22.94
N GLY A 219 29.81 34.93 -22.68
CA GLY A 219 30.84 35.60 -21.87
C GLY A 219 30.87 35.16 -20.39
N ARG A 220 30.38 33.95 -20.08
CA ARG A 220 30.34 33.34 -18.75
C ARG A 220 31.73 32.86 -18.35
N LYS A 221 32.00 32.91 -17.03
CA LYS A 221 33.24 32.37 -16.45
C LYS A 221 33.33 30.85 -16.56
N ASN A 222 32.21 30.14 -16.41
CA ASN A 222 32.15 28.70 -16.58
C ASN A 222 31.52 28.37 -17.95
N LYS A 223 32.27 27.63 -18.78
CA LYS A 223 31.87 27.20 -20.12
C LYS A 223 31.40 25.74 -20.15
N GLU A 224 31.55 25.02 -19.04
CA GLU A 224 31.04 23.66 -18.91
C GLU A 224 29.52 23.66 -18.82
N ILE A 225 28.91 22.63 -19.40
CA ILE A 225 27.46 22.42 -19.35
C ILE A 225 27.10 22.00 -17.92
N PRO A 226 26.19 22.72 -17.23
CA PRO A 226 25.75 22.34 -15.91
C PRO A 226 24.98 21.01 -15.88
N GLN A 227 25.12 20.25 -14.79
CA GLN A 227 24.46 18.96 -14.59
C GLN A 227 22.92 19.03 -14.68
N TRP A 228 22.29 20.12 -14.24
CA TRP A 228 20.83 20.26 -14.26
C TRP A 228 20.24 20.19 -15.68
N ILE A 229 21.03 20.48 -16.73
CA ILE A 229 20.60 20.31 -18.13
C ILE A 229 20.50 18.83 -18.49
N GLU A 230 21.42 18.01 -17.99
CA GLU A 230 21.36 16.56 -18.18
C GLU A 230 20.18 15.96 -17.40
N ASP A 231 19.92 16.46 -16.18
CA ASP A 231 18.81 16.03 -15.34
C ASP A 231 17.44 16.43 -15.92
N ASP A 232 17.34 17.55 -16.64
CA ASP A 232 16.11 17.99 -17.32
C ASP A 232 15.62 17.00 -18.39
N HIS A 233 16.52 16.18 -18.94
CA HIS A 233 16.18 15.12 -19.89
C HIS A 233 15.69 13.82 -19.24
N LEU A 234 15.74 13.71 -17.90
CA LEU A 234 15.24 12.54 -17.17
C LEU A 234 13.72 12.64 -16.98
N ALA A 235 13.06 11.50 -16.77
CA ALA A 235 11.63 11.46 -16.52
C ALA A 235 11.30 12.02 -15.12
N GLY A 236 10.19 12.75 -14.99
CA GLY A 236 9.71 13.25 -13.70
C GLY A 236 9.32 12.11 -12.76
N SER A 237 9.50 12.32 -11.45
CA SER A 237 9.30 11.30 -10.41
C SER A 237 8.01 11.43 -9.59
N SER A 238 7.15 12.42 -9.90
CA SER A 238 6.02 12.81 -9.04
C SER A 238 4.99 11.69 -8.80
N ASP A 239 4.66 10.89 -9.81
CA ASP A 239 3.67 9.81 -9.69
C ASP A 239 4.26 8.43 -9.35
N SER A 240 5.59 8.29 -9.37
CA SER A 240 6.27 6.99 -9.32
C SER A 240 6.02 6.27 -8.00
N ILE A 241 6.10 6.97 -6.86
CA ILE A 241 6.00 6.34 -5.53
C ILE A 241 4.63 5.67 -5.34
N ARG A 242 3.54 6.34 -5.74
CA ARG A 242 2.19 5.79 -5.61
C ARG A 242 2.02 4.54 -6.47
N THR A 243 2.54 4.56 -7.70
CA THR A 243 2.46 3.39 -8.59
C THR A 243 3.30 2.22 -8.09
N GLU A 244 4.47 2.46 -7.48
CA GLU A 244 5.26 1.37 -6.88
C GLU A 244 4.50 0.71 -5.72
N TYR A 245 3.89 1.51 -4.82
CA TYR A 245 3.08 0.95 -3.73
C TYR A 245 1.83 0.23 -4.23
N GLU A 246 1.17 0.75 -5.27
CA GLU A 246 0.00 0.14 -5.92
C GLU A 246 0.34 -1.28 -6.37
N GLU A 247 1.46 -1.48 -7.06
CA GLU A 247 1.94 -2.80 -7.51
C GLU A 247 2.15 -3.76 -6.33
N MET A 248 2.88 -3.33 -5.31
CA MET A 248 3.19 -4.16 -4.13
C MET A 248 1.94 -4.54 -3.33
N VAL A 249 0.99 -3.62 -3.17
CA VAL A 249 -0.27 -3.86 -2.45
C VAL A 249 -1.19 -4.78 -3.25
N ILE A 250 -1.21 -4.67 -4.58
CA ILE A 250 -1.94 -5.61 -5.44
C ILE A 250 -1.35 -7.02 -5.34
N GLN A 251 -0.02 -7.15 -5.33
CA GLN A 251 0.67 -8.43 -5.14
C GLN A 251 0.34 -9.04 -3.76
N PHE A 252 0.36 -8.23 -2.69
CA PHE A 252 -0.08 -8.64 -1.36
C PHE A 252 -1.53 -9.17 -1.39
N GLY A 253 -2.43 -8.46 -2.06
CA GLY A 253 -3.83 -8.86 -2.17
C GLY A 253 -4.02 -10.20 -2.87
N PHE A 254 -3.27 -10.48 -3.94
CA PHE A 254 -3.29 -11.81 -4.59
C PHE A 254 -2.87 -12.93 -3.64
N LEU A 255 -1.81 -12.71 -2.84
CA LEU A 255 -1.36 -13.69 -1.83
C LEU A 255 -2.39 -13.89 -0.72
N ALA A 256 -2.95 -12.79 -0.20
CA ALA A 256 -3.90 -12.83 0.90
C ALA A 256 -5.22 -13.49 0.50
N LEU A 257 -5.83 -13.03 -0.60
CA LEU A 257 -7.17 -13.45 -1.05
C LEU A 257 -7.17 -14.84 -1.69
N PHE A 258 -6.14 -15.18 -2.47
CA PHE A 258 -6.14 -16.35 -3.35
C PHE A 258 -4.97 -17.31 -3.13
N GLY A 259 -4.07 -17.03 -2.19
CA GLY A 259 -2.88 -17.86 -1.96
C GLY A 259 -3.17 -19.32 -1.63
N VAL A 260 -4.36 -19.65 -1.10
CA VAL A 260 -4.79 -21.05 -0.88
C VAL A 260 -4.96 -21.83 -2.19
N ALA A 261 -5.36 -21.17 -3.27
CA ALA A 261 -5.54 -21.81 -4.57
C ALA A 261 -4.21 -22.09 -5.29
N PHE A 262 -3.13 -21.39 -4.94
CA PHE A 262 -1.80 -21.61 -5.49
C PHE A 262 -0.72 -21.54 -4.40
N PRO A 263 -0.37 -22.67 -3.76
CA PRO A 263 0.55 -22.71 -2.63
C PRO A 263 1.98 -22.23 -2.93
N LEU A 264 2.42 -22.28 -4.19
CA LEU A 264 3.74 -21.78 -4.61
C LEU A 264 3.78 -20.25 -4.79
N SER A 265 2.62 -19.56 -4.73
CA SER A 265 2.56 -18.09 -4.87
C SER A 265 3.53 -17.30 -3.97
N PRO A 266 3.78 -17.66 -2.69
CA PRO A 266 4.71 -16.91 -1.85
C PRO A 266 6.16 -16.99 -2.33
N LEU A 267 6.56 -18.12 -2.93
CA LEU A 267 7.91 -18.30 -3.49
C LEU A 267 8.12 -17.34 -4.67
N PHE A 268 7.17 -17.31 -5.60
CA PHE A 268 7.23 -16.40 -6.76
C PHE A 268 7.19 -14.93 -6.34
N ALA A 269 6.35 -14.60 -5.36
CA ALA A 269 6.30 -13.27 -4.80
C ALA A 269 7.62 -12.87 -4.13
N TRP A 270 8.27 -13.78 -3.41
CA TRP A 270 9.57 -13.53 -2.79
C TRP A 270 10.66 -13.28 -3.84
N ILE A 271 10.72 -14.09 -4.91
CA ILE A 271 11.66 -13.88 -6.02
C ILE A 271 11.40 -12.51 -6.66
N ASN A 272 10.13 -12.17 -6.90
CA ASN A 272 9.76 -10.88 -7.44
C ASN A 272 10.25 -9.73 -6.58
N ASN A 273 9.93 -9.75 -5.28
CA ASN A 273 10.32 -8.67 -4.37
C ASN A 273 11.84 -8.54 -4.27
N ALA A 274 12.58 -9.65 -4.37
CA ALA A 274 14.04 -9.63 -4.35
C ALA A 274 14.64 -8.95 -5.59
N THR A 275 14.02 -9.13 -6.77
CA THR A 275 14.40 -8.40 -7.99
C THR A 275 13.92 -6.96 -7.96
N GLU A 276 12.71 -6.71 -7.44
CA GLU A 276 12.06 -5.39 -7.39
C GLU A 276 12.89 -4.37 -6.63
N ILE A 277 13.39 -4.74 -5.45
CA ILE A 277 14.26 -3.87 -4.63
C ILE A 277 15.47 -3.37 -5.44
N ARG A 278 15.96 -4.16 -6.39
CA ARG A 278 17.12 -3.81 -7.24
C ARG A 278 16.71 -3.05 -8.49
N SER A 279 15.63 -3.43 -9.16
CA SER A 279 15.13 -2.70 -10.34
C SER A 279 14.67 -1.29 -9.96
N ASP A 280 13.88 -1.16 -8.88
CA ASP A 280 13.46 0.12 -8.31
C ASP A 280 14.67 0.99 -7.95
N GLY A 281 15.64 0.42 -7.24
CA GLY A 281 16.85 1.14 -6.86
C GLY A 281 17.59 1.70 -8.07
N LEU A 282 17.66 0.95 -9.17
CA LEU A 282 18.30 1.42 -10.40
C LEU A 282 17.47 2.49 -11.11
N LYS A 283 16.14 2.37 -11.12
CA LYS A 283 15.19 3.34 -11.68
C LYS A 283 15.35 4.71 -11.02
N TYR A 284 15.38 4.76 -9.69
CA TYR A 284 15.56 6.00 -8.93
C TYR A 284 16.98 6.60 -9.05
N ILE A 285 18.01 5.78 -9.26
CA ILE A 285 19.39 6.28 -9.36
C ILE A 285 19.73 6.78 -10.77
N LYS A 286 19.19 6.14 -11.83
CA LYS A 286 19.68 6.35 -13.22
C LYS A 286 18.67 6.90 -14.22
N THR A 287 17.38 6.87 -13.90
CA THR A 287 16.33 7.12 -14.91
C THR A 287 15.38 8.25 -14.53
N LEU A 288 15.12 8.42 -13.24
CA LEU A 288 14.22 9.44 -12.74
C LEU A 288 14.97 10.70 -12.29
N GLN A 289 14.32 11.84 -12.45
CA GLN A 289 14.70 13.06 -11.76
C GLN A 289 14.60 12.85 -10.25
N ARG A 290 15.55 13.41 -9.50
CA ARG A 290 15.57 13.30 -8.04
C ARG A 290 14.24 13.80 -7.45
N PRO A 291 13.48 12.95 -6.75
CA PRO A 291 12.23 13.37 -6.13
C PRO A 291 12.52 14.38 -5.01
N VAL A 292 11.56 15.27 -4.77
CA VAL A 292 11.57 16.15 -3.60
C VAL A 292 11.34 15.29 -2.36
N GLY A 293 12.17 15.49 -1.33
CA GLY A 293 12.04 14.75 -0.08
C GLY A 293 10.87 15.28 0.73
N TYR A 294 9.77 14.53 0.78
CA TYR A 294 8.65 14.77 1.68
C TYR A 294 8.80 13.94 2.95
N GLN A 295 8.35 14.47 4.07
CA GLN A 295 8.21 13.69 5.30
C GLN A 295 6.87 12.97 5.28
N ALA A 296 6.85 11.75 5.79
CA ALA A 296 5.64 10.97 6.01
C ALA A 296 5.82 10.21 7.33
N GLN A 297 4.75 10.11 8.11
CA GLN A 297 4.79 9.38 9.37
C GLN A 297 4.56 7.87 9.15
N ASP A 298 3.78 7.48 8.15
CA ASP A 298 3.40 6.10 7.91
C ASP A 298 3.16 5.84 6.41
N LEU A 299 2.68 4.63 6.07
CA LEU A 299 2.26 4.29 4.71
C LEU A 299 0.93 4.93 4.30
N GLY A 300 0.24 5.61 5.22
CA GLY A 300 -1.07 6.21 5.02
C GLY A 300 -2.16 5.20 4.67
N MET A 301 -2.95 5.54 3.65
CA MET A 301 -4.07 4.73 3.17
C MET A 301 -3.68 3.30 2.76
N TRP A 302 -2.44 3.06 2.33
CA TRP A 302 -2.01 1.71 1.92
C TRP A 302 -2.06 0.70 3.06
N GLU A 303 -1.72 1.11 4.29
CA GLU A 303 -1.86 0.24 5.47
C GLU A 303 -3.33 -0.10 5.73
N LYS A 304 -4.22 0.89 5.65
CA LYS A 304 -5.68 0.71 5.82
C LYS A 304 -6.22 -0.26 4.76
N ILE A 305 -5.81 -0.09 3.50
CA ILE A 305 -6.16 -0.97 2.38
C ILE A 305 -5.70 -2.40 2.65
N MET A 306 -4.44 -2.63 3.00
CA MET A 306 -3.93 -3.98 3.27
C MET A 306 -4.66 -4.66 4.43
N ASN A 307 -5.03 -3.90 5.48
CA ASN A 307 -5.86 -4.41 6.58
C ASN A 307 -7.26 -4.83 6.10
N ILE A 308 -7.94 -4.02 5.28
CA ILE A 308 -9.25 -4.35 4.70
C ILE A 308 -9.15 -5.59 3.82
N VAL A 309 -8.15 -5.67 2.94
CA VAL A 309 -7.92 -6.82 2.07
C VAL A 309 -7.62 -8.07 2.89
N SER A 310 -6.82 -7.95 3.97
CA SER A 310 -6.53 -9.04 4.92
C SER A 310 -7.79 -9.52 5.65
N PHE A 311 -8.75 -8.62 5.93
CA PHE A 311 -10.05 -8.97 6.50
C PHE A 311 -10.88 -9.75 5.48
N ILE A 312 -11.06 -9.23 4.26
CA ILE A 312 -11.81 -9.87 3.16
C ILE A 312 -11.21 -11.25 2.84
N ALA A 313 -9.89 -11.37 2.85
CA ALA A 313 -9.15 -12.60 2.61
C ALA A 313 -9.53 -13.76 3.54
N VAL A 314 -9.97 -13.51 4.78
CA VAL A 314 -10.44 -14.59 5.66
C VAL A 314 -11.66 -15.27 5.05
N LEU A 315 -12.65 -14.46 4.65
CA LEU A 315 -13.88 -14.93 4.04
C LEU A 315 -13.61 -15.57 2.67
N THR A 316 -12.80 -14.92 1.83
CA THR A 316 -12.46 -15.45 0.49
C THR A 316 -11.79 -16.81 0.58
N ASN A 317 -10.82 -16.98 1.47
CA ASN A 317 -10.15 -18.28 1.66
C ASN A 317 -11.11 -19.35 2.20
N ALA A 318 -12.02 -18.99 3.12
CA ALA A 318 -13.04 -19.90 3.63
C ALA A 318 -13.95 -20.41 2.50
N VAL A 319 -14.40 -19.49 1.64
CA VAL A 319 -15.25 -19.80 0.47
C VAL A 319 -14.50 -20.68 -0.53
N ILE A 320 -13.23 -20.37 -0.85
CA ILE A 320 -12.41 -21.20 -1.74
C ILE A 320 -12.32 -22.64 -1.20
N ILE A 321 -12.02 -22.80 0.09
CA ILE A 321 -11.90 -24.14 0.69
C ILE A 321 -13.25 -24.87 0.69
N ALA A 322 -14.34 -24.19 1.04
CA ALA A 322 -15.65 -24.82 1.17
C ALA A 322 -16.29 -25.22 -0.17
N PHE A 323 -16.12 -24.40 -1.20
CA PHE A 323 -16.84 -24.53 -2.48
C PHE A 323 -15.97 -25.06 -3.63
N HIS A 324 -14.64 -24.89 -3.60
CA HIS A 324 -13.76 -25.28 -4.69
C HIS A 324 -12.82 -26.46 -4.37
N SER A 325 -12.70 -26.84 -3.09
CA SER A 325 -11.89 -28.00 -2.71
C SER A 325 -12.66 -29.30 -2.88
N ARG A 326 -12.18 -30.16 -3.80
CA ARG A 326 -12.70 -31.53 -3.99
C ARG A 326 -12.58 -32.38 -2.73
N TRP A 327 -11.48 -32.21 -2.00
CA TRP A 327 -11.27 -32.93 -0.75
C TRP A 327 -12.35 -32.57 0.28
N MET A 328 -12.64 -31.27 0.42
CA MET A 328 -13.65 -30.79 1.38
C MET A 328 -15.06 -31.22 0.97
N GLU A 329 -15.37 -31.17 -0.32
CA GLU A 329 -16.64 -31.67 -0.85
C GLU A 329 -16.88 -33.14 -0.50
N ASN A 330 -15.86 -34.00 -0.68
CA ASN A 330 -15.96 -35.41 -0.32
C ASN A 330 -16.16 -35.62 1.19
N GLN A 331 -15.54 -34.77 2.02
CA GLN A 331 -15.78 -34.82 3.47
C GLN A 331 -17.23 -34.45 3.81
N PHE A 332 -17.78 -33.39 3.20
CA PHE A 332 -19.16 -33.01 3.44
C PHE A 332 -20.14 -34.08 2.98
N LYS A 333 -19.97 -34.62 1.76
CA LYS A 333 -20.82 -35.68 1.20
C LYS A 333 -20.85 -36.93 2.08
N LYS A 334 -19.75 -37.25 2.77
CA LYS A 334 -19.71 -38.36 3.73
C LYS A 334 -20.73 -38.21 4.87
N TYR A 335 -21.02 -36.98 5.31
CA TYR A 335 -21.95 -36.70 6.41
C TYR A 335 -23.34 -36.29 5.93
N THR A 336 -23.44 -35.59 4.80
CA THR A 336 -24.72 -35.06 4.29
C THR A 336 -25.43 -36.01 3.33
N GLY A 337 -24.73 -37.01 2.79
CA GLY A 337 -25.19 -37.81 1.66
C GLY A 337 -25.27 -36.97 0.38
N ASP A 338 -26.16 -37.35 -0.52
CA ASP A 338 -26.37 -36.73 -1.84
C ASP A 338 -27.39 -35.56 -1.82
N ASP A 339 -27.87 -35.14 -0.65
CA ASP A 339 -28.80 -34.01 -0.51
C ASP A 339 -28.08 -32.67 -0.69
N GLU A 340 -28.39 -31.97 -1.79
CA GLU A 340 -27.79 -30.69 -2.15
C GLU A 340 -28.03 -29.58 -1.11
N ASN A 341 -29.21 -29.56 -0.48
CA ASN A 341 -29.55 -28.54 0.52
C ASN A 341 -28.71 -28.75 1.78
N ARG A 342 -28.56 -30.00 2.22
CA ARG A 342 -27.70 -30.33 3.37
C ARG A 342 -26.24 -30.05 3.09
N LEU A 343 -25.77 -30.32 1.86
CA LEU A 343 -24.41 -29.99 1.44
C LEU A 343 -24.16 -28.48 1.46
N LEU A 344 -25.12 -27.67 0.98
CA LEU A 344 -25.02 -26.21 1.03
C LEU A 344 -24.96 -25.69 2.46
N VAL A 345 -25.83 -26.19 3.35
CA VAL A 345 -25.83 -25.83 4.78
C VAL A 345 -24.49 -26.19 5.42
N ALA A 346 -23.96 -27.39 5.17
CA ALA A 346 -22.67 -27.82 5.70
C ALA A 346 -21.52 -26.90 5.25
N ARG A 347 -21.51 -26.48 3.98
CA ARG A 347 -20.53 -25.51 3.45
C ARG A 347 -20.62 -24.16 4.15
N LEU A 348 -21.83 -23.61 4.33
CA LEU A 348 -22.03 -22.32 4.99
C LEU A 348 -21.66 -22.36 6.47
N VAL A 349 -22.01 -23.44 7.17
CA VAL A 349 -21.61 -23.66 8.57
C VAL A 349 -20.09 -23.73 8.70
N PHE A 350 -19.42 -24.43 7.78
CA PHE A 350 -17.96 -24.46 7.75
C PHE A 350 -17.36 -23.06 7.51
N VAL A 351 -17.90 -22.29 6.56
CA VAL A 351 -17.42 -20.92 6.28
C VAL A 351 -17.53 -20.07 7.55
N LEU A 352 -18.69 -20.07 8.21
CA LEU A 352 -18.90 -19.31 9.44
C LEU A 352 -17.96 -19.75 10.57
N ALA A 353 -17.81 -21.07 10.78
CA ALA A 353 -16.95 -21.60 11.83
C ALA A 353 -15.46 -21.28 11.57
N PHE A 354 -15.00 -21.45 10.32
CA PHE A 354 -13.65 -21.13 9.91
C PHE A 354 -13.36 -19.63 10.04
N GLU A 355 -14.30 -18.79 9.60
CA GLU A 355 -14.21 -17.34 9.70
C GLU A 355 -14.03 -16.88 11.15
N HIS A 356 -14.93 -17.30 12.05
CA HIS A 356 -14.85 -16.93 13.47
C HIS A 356 -13.57 -17.45 14.12
N LEU A 357 -13.17 -18.69 13.82
CA LEU A 357 -11.93 -19.26 14.35
C LEU A 357 -10.72 -18.44 13.93
N VAL A 358 -10.61 -18.12 12.64
CA VAL A 358 -9.49 -17.32 12.13
C VAL A 358 -9.52 -15.91 12.73
N PHE A 359 -10.68 -15.26 12.83
CA PHE A 359 -10.77 -13.95 13.46
C PHE A 359 -10.39 -13.96 14.94
N ILE A 360 -10.79 -14.98 15.70
CA ILE A 360 -10.34 -15.15 17.09
C ILE A 360 -8.82 -15.25 17.16
N ILE A 361 -8.20 -16.01 16.26
CA ILE A 361 -6.73 -16.12 16.18
C ILE A 361 -6.11 -14.77 15.78
N LYS A 362 -6.69 -14.02 14.83
CA LYS A 362 -6.21 -12.69 14.47
C LYS A 362 -6.25 -11.74 15.67
N LEU A 363 -7.37 -11.73 16.39
CA LEU A 363 -7.56 -10.91 17.59
C LEU A 363 -6.57 -11.29 18.70
N MET A 364 -6.32 -12.59 18.89
CA MET A 364 -5.30 -13.07 19.83
C MET A 364 -3.92 -12.51 19.48
N PHE A 365 -3.49 -12.61 18.21
CA PHE A 365 -2.18 -12.09 17.80
C PHE A 365 -2.09 -10.56 17.89
N ALA A 366 -3.13 -9.84 17.49
CA ALA A 366 -3.19 -8.39 17.63
C ALA A 366 -3.16 -7.94 19.10
N TYR A 367 -3.72 -8.73 20.02
CA TYR A 367 -3.62 -8.47 21.45
C TYR A 367 -2.23 -8.82 22.02
N MET A 368 -1.60 -9.90 21.55
CA MET A 368 -0.30 -10.36 22.06
C MET A 368 0.88 -9.52 21.58
N ILE A 369 0.80 -8.94 20.38
CA ILE A 369 1.89 -8.16 19.77
C ILE A 369 1.61 -6.68 20.02
N PRO A 370 2.38 -5.98 20.88
CA PRO A 370 2.18 -4.55 21.08
C PRO A 370 2.61 -3.76 19.83
N ASP A 371 1.79 -2.80 19.43
CA ASP A 371 2.02 -1.92 18.27
C ASP A 371 3.32 -1.11 18.39
N VAL A 372 3.75 -0.75 19.61
CA VAL A 372 4.98 0.02 19.85
C VAL A 372 6.00 -0.85 20.59
N PRO A 373 7.24 -0.99 20.10
CA PRO A 373 8.29 -1.70 20.84
C PRO A 373 8.57 -1.04 22.20
N ASN A 374 8.79 -1.85 23.24
CA ASN A 374 9.13 -1.35 24.57
C ASN A 374 10.30 -0.34 24.57
N LYS A 375 11.33 -0.60 23.75
CA LYS A 375 12.48 0.31 23.62
C LYS A 375 12.08 1.71 23.14
N VAL A 376 11.21 1.78 22.13
CA VAL A 376 10.72 3.05 21.56
C VAL A 376 9.82 3.76 22.58
N ARG A 377 8.93 3.03 23.25
CA ARG A 377 8.07 3.59 24.30
C ARG A 377 8.90 4.24 25.42
N ILE A 378 9.89 3.51 25.95
CA ILE A 378 10.79 4.03 26.99
C ILE A 378 11.57 5.25 26.48
N ALA A 379 12.01 5.23 25.22
CA ALA A 379 12.75 6.34 24.63
C ALA A 379 11.89 7.62 24.50
N ILE A 380 10.63 7.50 24.04
CA ILE A 380 9.67 8.60 23.97
C ILE A 380 9.34 9.14 25.36
N GLU A 381 9.10 8.27 26.34
CA GLU A 381 8.82 8.66 27.73
C GLU A 381 10.02 9.38 28.35
N ARG A 382 11.24 8.88 28.11
CA ARG A 382 12.49 9.51 28.53
C ARG A 382 12.65 10.89 27.90
N GLU A 383 12.41 11.04 26.60
CA GLU A 383 12.46 12.34 25.92
C GLU A 383 11.47 13.34 26.53
N ARG A 384 10.23 12.92 26.80
CA ARG A 384 9.22 13.77 27.43
C ARG A 384 9.62 14.19 28.84
N TYR A 385 10.18 13.26 29.62
CA TYR A 385 10.68 13.53 30.96
C TYR A 385 11.83 14.55 30.95
N LEU A 386 12.84 14.32 30.12
CA LEU A 386 13.98 15.25 29.99
C LEU A 386 13.54 16.62 29.45
N SER A 387 12.60 16.66 28.51
CA SER A 387 12.02 17.92 28.01
C SER A 387 11.39 18.74 29.15
N ARG A 388 10.64 18.07 30.04
CA ARG A 388 10.00 18.71 31.19
C ARG A 388 11.02 19.28 32.16
N LEU A 389 12.03 18.48 32.54
CA LEU A 389 13.10 18.92 33.43
C LEU A 389 13.83 20.15 32.89
N VAL A 390 14.18 20.15 31.59
CA VAL A 390 14.83 21.30 30.94
C VAL A 390 13.96 22.55 30.98
N LEU A 391 12.64 22.41 30.81
CA LEU A 391 11.69 23.53 30.90
C LEU A 391 11.54 24.04 32.35
N GLU A 392 11.66 23.16 33.34
CA GLU A 392 11.59 23.49 34.77
C GLU A 392 12.95 23.98 35.32
N GLY A 393 14.03 23.86 34.54
CA GLY A 393 15.39 24.20 34.96
C GLY A 393 16.01 23.18 35.92
N GLU A 394 15.42 22.00 36.04
CA GLU A 394 15.86 20.92 36.92
C GLU A 394 16.82 19.97 36.17
N SER A 395 17.80 19.41 36.89
CA SER A 395 18.67 18.35 36.37
C SER A 395 18.09 16.98 36.70
N PRO A 396 18.23 15.96 35.83
CA PRO A 396 17.75 14.62 36.14
C PRO A 396 18.44 14.07 37.39
N VAL A 397 17.64 13.77 38.41
CA VAL A 397 18.10 13.09 39.62
C VAL A 397 18.35 11.63 39.27
N LEU A 398 19.60 11.18 39.38
CA LEU A 398 19.91 9.75 39.42
C LEU A 398 19.63 9.27 40.84
N ASP A 399 18.76 8.28 41.00
CA ASP A 399 18.68 7.56 42.27
C ASP A 399 20.03 6.90 42.52
N GLU A 400 20.84 7.47 43.41
CA GLU A 400 22.15 6.97 43.85
C GLU A 400 22.09 5.51 44.36
N TYR A 401 20.91 4.98 44.62
CA TYR A 401 20.68 3.73 45.36
C TYR A 401 20.63 2.46 44.50
N TRP A 402 20.48 2.54 43.18
CA TRP A 402 20.24 1.35 42.32
C TRP A 402 21.07 1.30 41.03
N SER A 403 22.30 1.82 41.03
CA SER A 403 23.23 1.69 39.88
C SER A 403 23.79 0.27 39.77
N ASP A 404 23.02 -0.66 39.19
CA ASP A 404 23.56 -1.94 38.75
C ASP A 404 24.12 -1.77 37.32
N LYS A 405 25.44 -1.61 37.26
CA LYS A 405 26.26 -1.07 36.14
C LYS A 405 26.15 -1.75 34.76
N LYS A 406 25.26 -2.71 34.54
CA LYS A 406 25.18 -3.43 33.26
C LYS A 406 24.22 -2.83 32.23
N ASP A 407 23.12 -2.20 32.64
CA ASP A 407 22.14 -1.63 31.69
C ASP A 407 22.23 -0.10 31.53
N ASP A 408 22.80 0.62 32.51
CA ASP A 408 22.92 2.08 32.52
C ASP A 408 24.04 2.66 31.63
N SER A 409 24.92 1.80 31.10
CA SER A 409 26.03 2.23 30.22
C SER A 409 25.57 2.86 28.89
N SER A 410 24.29 2.70 28.54
CA SER A 410 23.66 3.35 27.39
C SER A 410 23.10 4.76 27.68
N LEU A 411 23.04 5.15 28.96
CA LEU A 411 22.45 6.41 29.40
C LEU A 411 23.48 7.55 29.54
N PHE A 412 24.77 7.21 29.66
CA PHE A 412 25.86 8.15 29.93
C PHE A 412 27.06 7.88 29.03
N SER A 413 27.72 8.94 28.57
CA SER A 413 29.04 8.87 27.95
C SER A 413 30.03 8.26 28.93
N GLU A 414 31.14 7.66 28.46
CA GLU A 414 32.28 7.27 29.31
C GLU A 414 32.78 8.40 30.24
N LYS A 415 32.46 9.66 29.91
CA LYS A 415 32.76 10.86 30.71
C LYS A 415 31.69 11.22 31.76
N GLY A 416 30.65 10.42 31.94
CA GLY A 416 29.57 10.65 32.92
C GLY A 416 28.54 11.71 32.51
N SER A 417 28.60 12.24 31.28
CA SER A 417 27.58 13.14 30.75
C SER A 417 26.37 12.35 30.24
N LEU A 418 25.16 12.84 30.50
CA LEU A 418 23.92 12.23 30.01
C LEU A 418 23.95 12.16 28.47
N LEU A 419 23.81 10.95 27.92
CA LEU A 419 23.57 10.78 26.48
C LEU A 419 22.16 11.26 26.18
N LEU A 420 22.09 12.51 25.72
CA LEU A 420 20.87 13.10 25.20
C LEU A 420 20.37 12.26 24.01
N PRO A 421 19.06 11.99 23.92
CA PRO A 421 18.46 11.33 22.77
C PRO A 421 18.86 12.03 21.47
N HIS A 422 18.88 11.30 20.35
CA HIS A 422 19.39 11.81 19.07
C HIS A 422 18.76 13.15 18.68
N ARG A 423 17.48 13.33 19.00
CA ARG A 423 16.66 14.55 18.83
C ARG A 423 17.23 15.80 19.52
N PHE A 424 17.81 15.65 20.71
CA PHE A 424 18.38 16.75 21.49
C PHE A 424 19.80 17.13 21.05
N THR A 425 20.57 16.18 20.52
CA THR A 425 21.98 16.42 20.13
C THR A 425 22.15 17.39 18.97
N LYS A 426 21.18 17.50 18.05
CA LYS A 426 21.22 18.47 16.94
C LYS A 426 20.83 19.89 17.38
N LYS A 427 19.86 20.01 18.29
CA LYS A 427 19.29 21.31 18.70
C LYS A 427 20.15 22.04 19.75
N PHE A 428 20.88 21.30 20.58
CA PHE A 428 21.76 21.86 21.62
C PHE A 428 23.22 22.04 21.20
N LYS A 429 23.63 21.61 20.00
CA LYS A 429 24.98 21.91 19.48
C LYS A 429 25.12 23.34 18.90
N SER A 430 24.03 24.10 18.83
CA SER A 430 24.01 25.48 18.31
C SER A 430 23.75 26.55 19.37
N GLN A 431 23.84 26.20 20.65
CA GLN A 431 23.95 27.12 21.78
C GLN A 431 25.25 26.80 22.51
#